data_AF-A0A7S4V6S0-F1
#
_entry.id   AF-A0A7S4V6S0-F1
#
_cell.length_a   1.000
_cell.length_b   1.000
_cell.length_c   1.000
_cell.angle_alpha   90.00
_cell.angle_beta   90.00
_cell.angle_gamma   90.00
#
_symmetry.space_group_name_H-M   'P 1'
#
loop_
_entity.id
_entity.type
_entity.pdbx_description
1 polymer ?
#
loop_
_entity_poly.entity_id
_entity_poly.type
_entity_poly.pdbx_seq_one_letter_code
_entity_poly.pdbx_strand_id
1 'polypeptide(L)'
;MASSSLKDKDEGNYVDDVENFDEEEEEENLDPVEQKPRNRSFIARASTTGKSTFFSDQHGNLKFVNVIVRHPICIFFTFFAICIFCTLVLSRLVRREGQNPITEDTNAYDIYDARSIAYDSLRIAKEDVEDFYETNSRRLRKLEGQQVQEDVGDRMIWIYKAKTEDGLFTNEAIPIMRAAEATILEHEDYEKYCVLEYDLVDETTGETLPPQCEKPLSVMNIYYASEWNSTVAAEVISEFKTNPSSVDLYNRLAPCLDFSLFCDEILGTVSANATAWAEDMKVKIDSIIENWDGKGDLNPNVEQVTEFIAYMNLLFSKSFNVVFYLDSEFSVDNQKSMFSRSFFSWGQLLEGTDDEDESEEQLKE
;
A
#
# COMPACT_ATOMS: atom_id res chain seq x y z
N MET A 1 -27.24 -16.73 40.30
CA MET A 1 -28.53 -17.46 40.43
C MET A 1 -29.58 -16.69 39.64
N ALA A 2 -30.41 -17.41 38.86
CA ALA A 2 -31.38 -16.97 37.84
C ALA A 2 -30.71 -16.41 36.56
N SER A 3 -30.68 -17.06 35.38
CA SER A 3 -31.55 -18.01 34.64
C SER A 3 -32.84 -17.40 34.06
N SER A 4 -32.79 -17.04 32.78
CA SER A 4 -33.80 -17.32 31.72
C SER A 4 -33.17 -16.89 30.38
N SER A 5 -32.81 -17.74 29.42
CA SER A 5 -33.63 -18.64 28.57
C SER A 5 -34.78 -17.92 27.87
N LEU A 6 -34.55 -17.50 26.62
CA LEU A 6 -35.51 -17.62 25.54
C LEU A 6 -34.78 -17.87 24.23
N LYS A 7 -35.42 -18.69 23.41
CA LYS A 7 -34.91 -19.57 22.36
C LYS A 7 -35.45 -19.11 21.01
N ASP A 8 -34.64 -19.42 20.01
CA ASP A 8 -34.99 -19.94 18.68
C ASP A 8 -35.46 -18.99 17.55
N LYS A 9 -34.68 -19.17 16.45
CA LYS A 9 -35.01 -19.12 15.00
C LYS A 9 -34.90 -17.78 14.27
N ASP A 10 -33.86 -17.67 13.44
CA ASP A 10 -34.02 -17.95 12.01
C ASP A 10 -32.70 -18.46 11.39
N GLU A 11 -32.79 -19.62 10.75
CA GLU A 11 -31.74 -20.22 9.91
C GLU A 11 -31.91 -19.67 8.49
N GLY A 12 -31.07 -18.71 8.12
CA GLY A 12 -30.94 -18.21 6.76
C GLY A 12 -30.05 -19.14 5.95
N ASN A 13 -30.67 -19.85 5.01
CA ASN A 13 -30.07 -20.69 3.98
C ASN A 13 -29.10 -19.86 3.11
N TYR A 14 -27.80 -20.12 3.18
CA TYR A 14 -26.82 -19.63 2.21
C TYR A 14 -26.65 -20.71 1.14
N VAL A 15 -27.16 -20.44 -0.06
CA VAL A 15 -26.91 -21.25 -1.25
C VAL A 15 -25.65 -20.69 -1.89
N ASP A 16 -24.54 -21.42 -1.77
CA ASP A 16 -23.33 -21.18 -2.55
C ASP A 16 -23.59 -21.65 -3.98
N ASP A 17 -23.89 -20.71 -4.88
CA ASP A 17 -23.83 -20.94 -6.32
C ASP A 17 -22.35 -20.93 -6.74
N VAL A 18 -21.69 -22.08 -6.58
CA VAL A 18 -20.40 -22.37 -7.21
C VAL A 18 -20.68 -22.71 -8.68
N GLU A 19 -20.44 -21.75 -9.57
CA GLU A 19 -20.32 -22.02 -11.00
C GLU A 19 -19.10 -22.91 -11.24
N ASN A 20 -19.35 -24.19 -11.50
CA ASN A 20 -18.36 -25.13 -12.01
C ASN A 20 -17.91 -24.68 -13.40
N PHE A 21 -16.66 -24.20 -13.51
CA PHE A 21 -15.93 -24.17 -14.76
C PHE A 21 -15.38 -25.57 -15.03
N ASP A 22 -15.97 -26.26 -16.00
CA ASP A 22 -15.46 -27.52 -16.54
C ASP A 22 -14.18 -27.23 -17.35
N GLU A 23 -13.02 -27.51 -16.77
CA GLU A 23 -11.76 -27.64 -17.51
C GLU A 23 -11.69 -29.06 -18.13
N GLU A 24 -11.81 -29.13 -19.45
CA GLU A 24 -11.59 -30.34 -20.24
C GLU A 24 -10.10 -30.74 -20.20
N GLU A 25 -9.75 -31.75 -19.41
CA GLU A 25 -8.46 -32.45 -19.50
C GLU A 25 -8.45 -33.39 -20.72
N GLU A 26 -7.67 -33.05 -21.75
CA GLU A 26 -7.30 -33.97 -22.84
C GLU A 26 -6.29 -35.01 -22.33
N GLU A 27 -6.78 -36.21 -21.96
CA GLU A 27 -5.94 -37.40 -21.77
C GLU A 27 -5.55 -38.02 -23.13
N GLU A 28 -4.29 -37.82 -23.53
CA GLU A 28 -3.71 -38.48 -24.70
C GLU A 28 -3.33 -39.94 -24.36
N ASN A 29 -4.15 -40.86 -24.89
CA ASN A 29 -3.97 -42.31 -24.85
C ASN A 29 -2.66 -42.74 -25.56
N LEU A 30 -1.76 -43.41 -24.82
CA LEU A 30 -0.68 -44.22 -25.41
C LEU A 30 -0.75 -45.67 -24.90
N ASP A 31 -1.04 -46.57 -25.85
CA ASP A 31 -1.27 -48.00 -25.67
C ASP A 31 -0.09 -48.77 -25.01
N PRO A 32 -0.39 -49.85 -24.24
CA PRO A 32 0.63 -50.71 -23.65
C PRO A 32 1.16 -51.73 -24.67
N VAL A 33 2.45 -51.63 -25.01
CA VAL A 33 3.13 -52.65 -25.82
C VAL A 33 3.57 -53.85 -24.98
N GLU A 34 3.01 -54.99 -25.38
CA GLU A 34 3.14 -56.34 -24.85
C GLU A 34 4.61 -56.86 -24.79
N GLN A 35 4.97 -57.48 -23.66
CA GLN A 35 6.26 -58.13 -23.44
C GLN A 35 6.43 -59.40 -24.29
N LYS A 36 7.64 -59.62 -24.82
CA LYS A 36 8.07 -60.95 -25.27
C LYS A 36 9.43 -61.32 -24.67
N PRO A 37 9.53 -62.41 -23.87
CA PRO A 37 10.79 -62.80 -23.25
C PRO A 37 11.66 -63.53 -24.27
N ARG A 38 12.93 -63.12 -24.41
CA ARG A 38 13.92 -63.80 -25.25
C ARG A 38 15.03 -64.38 -24.39
N ASN A 39 14.85 -65.66 -24.05
CA ASN A 39 15.92 -66.56 -23.62
C ASN A 39 17.08 -66.53 -24.63
N ARG A 40 18.31 -66.28 -24.17
CA ARG A 40 19.53 -66.76 -24.84
C ARG A 40 20.73 -66.80 -23.87
N SER A 41 20.95 -68.01 -23.36
CA SER A 41 22.23 -68.71 -23.27
C SER A 41 23.51 -67.92 -22.99
N PHE A 42 24.07 -68.21 -21.80
CA PHE A 42 25.49 -68.30 -21.52
C PHE A 42 26.29 -68.83 -22.74
N ILE A 43 27.15 -68.00 -23.32
CA ILE A 43 28.26 -68.46 -24.17
C ILE A 43 29.55 -67.89 -23.57
N ALA A 44 30.39 -68.81 -23.12
CA ALA A 44 31.74 -68.54 -22.69
C ALA A 44 32.68 -68.39 -23.89
N ARG A 45 33.73 -67.57 -23.67
CA ARG A 45 35.03 -67.47 -24.36
C ARG A 45 35.07 -66.78 -25.72
N ALA A 46 35.92 -65.74 -25.80
CA ALA A 46 37.29 -65.91 -26.32
C ALA A 46 38.12 -64.67 -26.00
N SER A 47 39.27 -64.86 -25.35
CA SER A 47 40.31 -63.82 -25.23
C SER A 47 40.96 -63.64 -26.60
N THR A 48 40.55 -62.62 -27.35
CA THR A 48 41.29 -62.15 -28.52
C THR A 48 42.25 -61.06 -28.08
N THR A 49 43.53 -61.41 -28.03
CA THR A 49 44.63 -60.45 -27.86
C THR A 49 44.67 -59.53 -29.08
N GLY A 50 44.01 -58.38 -28.98
CA GLY A 50 44.01 -57.30 -29.98
C GLY A 50 45.12 -56.30 -29.71
N LYS A 51 45.71 -55.73 -30.77
CA LYS A 51 46.65 -54.60 -30.67
C LYS A 51 45.98 -53.44 -29.93
N SER A 52 46.67 -52.91 -28.92
CA SER A 52 46.18 -51.77 -28.12
C SER A 52 45.90 -50.57 -29.02
N THR A 53 44.68 -50.04 -28.97
CA THR A 53 44.33 -48.75 -29.57
C THR A 53 44.45 -47.64 -28.53
N PHE A 54 44.26 -46.39 -28.95
CA PHE A 54 44.29 -45.23 -28.05
C PHE A 54 43.23 -45.33 -26.94
N PHE A 55 42.13 -46.06 -27.16
CA PHE A 55 40.99 -46.15 -26.25
C PHE A 55 40.79 -47.52 -25.59
N SER A 56 41.45 -48.59 -26.08
CA SER A 56 41.27 -49.96 -25.54
C SER A 56 42.59 -50.64 -25.21
N ASP A 57 42.58 -51.39 -24.12
CA ASP A 57 43.71 -52.18 -23.64
C ASP A 57 43.79 -53.56 -24.34
N GLN A 58 44.89 -54.29 -24.19
CA GLN A 58 45.14 -55.56 -24.90
C GLN A 58 44.11 -56.68 -24.60
N HIS A 59 43.30 -56.50 -23.55
CA HIS A 59 42.20 -57.39 -23.17
C HIS A 59 40.82 -56.92 -23.65
N GLY A 60 40.75 -55.88 -24.50
CA GLY A 60 39.49 -55.35 -25.03
C GLY A 60 38.73 -54.42 -24.08
N ASN A 61 39.27 -54.15 -22.89
CA ASN A 61 38.68 -53.23 -21.92
C ASN A 61 38.98 -51.77 -22.28
N LEU A 62 37.99 -50.89 -22.11
CA LEU A 62 38.13 -49.44 -22.27
C LEU A 62 39.12 -48.90 -21.22
N LYS A 63 40.24 -48.31 -21.67
CA LYS A 63 41.29 -47.79 -20.78
C LYS A 63 40.75 -46.72 -19.81
N PHE A 64 39.80 -45.91 -20.27
CA PHE A 64 39.15 -44.88 -19.47
C PHE A 64 38.39 -45.44 -18.26
N VAL A 65 37.65 -46.54 -18.46
CA VAL A 65 36.89 -47.21 -17.38
C VAL A 65 37.86 -47.83 -16.37
N ASN A 66 38.97 -48.41 -16.84
CA ASN A 66 39.98 -48.99 -15.94
C ASN A 66 40.70 -47.91 -15.11
N VAL A 67 40.93 -46.72 -15.67
CA VAL A 67 41.52 -45.57 -14.95
C VAL A 67 40.54 -45.01 -13.90
N ILE A 68 39.24 -44.97 -14.20
CA ILE A 68 38.19 -44.58 -13.25
C ILE A 68 38.12 -45.52 -12.05
N VAL A 69 38.14 -46.82 -12.30
CA VAL A 69 38.04 -47.82 -11.22
C VAL A 69 39.32 -47.89 -10.39
N ARG A 70 40.50 -47.67 -10.99
CA ARG A 70 41.79 -47.82 -10.31
C ARG A 70 42.19 -46.61 -9.48
N HIS A 71 41.75 -45.40 -9.87
CA HIS A 71 42.10 -44.16 -9.18
C HIS A 71 40.89 -43.22 -9.00
N PRO A 72 39.86 -43.64 -8.24
CA PRO A 72 38.62 -42.87 -8.07
C PRO A 72 38.87 -41.52 -7.39
N ILE A 73 39.79 -41.49 -6.43
CA ILE A 73 40.15 -40.27 -5.68
C ILE A 73 40.80 -39.23 -6.60
N CYS A 74 41.76 -39.64 -7.46
CA CYS A 74 42.42 -38.72 -8.37
C CYS A 74 41.43 -38.09 -9.35
N ILE A 75 40.47 -38.87 -9.83
CA ILE A 75 39.48 -38.39 -10.81
C ILE A 75 38.48 -37.45 -10.16
N PHE A 76 38.03 -37.76 -8.95
CA PHE A 76 37.21 -36.86 -8.15
C PHE A 76 37.90 -35.51 -7.96
N PHE A 77 39.18 -35.50 -7.57
CA PHE A 77 39.94 -34.25 -7.43
C PHE A 77 40.13 -33.51 -8.76
N THR A 78 40.29 -34.21 -9.89
CA THR A 78 40.37 -33.54 -11.19
C THR A 78 39.04 -32.88 -11.57
N PHE A 79 37.90 -33.54 -11.36
CA PHE A 79 36.59 -32.92 -11.60
C PHE A 79 36.35 -31.74 -10.67
N PHE A 80 36.69 -31.89 -9.38
CA PHE A 80 36.57 -30.80 -8.42
C PHE A 80 37.44 -29.60 -8.79
N ALA A 81 38.68 -29.84 -9.21
CA ALA A 81 39.58 -28.79 -9.69
C ALA A 81 39.07 -28.12 -10.98
N ILE A 82 38.48 -28.89 -11.91
CA ILE A 82 37.85 -28.34 -13.11
C ILE A 82 36.64 -27.48 -12.74
N CYS A 83 35.79 -27.93 -11.82
CA CYS A 83 34.64 -27.15 -11.34
C CYS A 83 35.09 -25.84 -10.68
N ILE A 84 36.11 -25.88 -9.81
CA ILE A 84 36.70 -24.68 -9.21
C ILE A 84 37.29 -23.76 -10.28
N PHE A 85 37.98 -24.32 -11.27
CA PHE A 85 38.54 -23.52 -12.35
C PHE A 85 37.43 -22.85 -13.18
N CYS A 86 36.36 -23.57 -13.52
CA CYS A 86 35.20 -23.02 -14.22
C CYS A 86 34.51 -21.91 -13.41
N THR A 87 34.32 -22.10 -12.09
CA THR A 87 33.72 -21.06 -11.24
C THR A 87 34.61 -19.83 -11.12
N LEU A 88 35.94 -20.00 -11.06
CA LEU A 88 36.89 -18.87 -11.07
C LEU A 88 36.91 -18.13 -12.40
N VAL A 89 36.82 -18.85 -13.53
CA VAL A 89 36.74 -18.26 -14.87
C VAL A 89 35.42 -17.51 -15.06
N LEU A 90 34.28 -18.10 -14.67
CA LEU A 90 32.97 -17.45 -14.67
C LEU A 90 32.98 -16.20 -13.78
N SER A 91 33.51 -16.30 -12.56
CA SER A 91 33.63 -15.15 -11.65
C SER A 91 34.51 -14.04 -12.21
N ARG A 92 35.58 -14.41 -12.95
CA ARG A 92 36.45 -13.46 -13.66
C ARG A 92 35.74 -12.80 -14.83
N LEU A 93 34.94 -13.53 -15.60
CA LEU A 93 34.16 -12.99 -16.72
C LEU A 93 33.10 -12.01 -16.22
N VAL A 94 32.29 -12.42 -15.23
CA VAL A 94 31.26 -11.58 -14.60
C VAL A 94 31.86 -10.28 -14.03
N ARG A 95 33.03 -10.34 -13.38
CA ARG A 95 33.70 -9.14 -12.85
C ARG A 95 34.35 -8.25 -13.91
N ARG A 96 34.66 -8.78 -15.10
CA ARG A 96 35.33 -8.01 -16.18
C ARG A 96 34.34 -7.27 -17.06
N GLU A 97 33.14 -7.84 -17.24
CA GLU A 97 32.05 -7.24 -18.02
C GLU A 97 31.13 -6.35 -17.18
N GLY A 98 31.26 -6.35 -15.84
CA GLY A 98 30.53 -5.41 -14.96
C GLY A 98 29.02 -5.62 -14.92
N GLN A 99 28.51 -6.62 -15.64
CA GLN A 99 27.10 -6.96 -15.71
C GLN A 99 26.88 -8.39 -15.24
N ASN A 100 26.01 -8.55 -14.24
CA ASN A 100 25.44 -9.84 -13.87
C ASN A 100 24.45 -10.24 -14.98
N PRO A 101 24.60 -11.41 -15.65
CA PRO A 101 23.68 -11.84 -16.70
C PRO A 101 22.28 -12.25 -16.19
N ILE A 102 22.06 -12.20 -14.87
CA ILE A 102 20.76 -12.43 -14.22
C ILE A 102 20.05 -11.08 -13.95
N THR A 103 20.73 -9.95 -14.11
CA THR A 103 20.21 -8.60 -13.83
C THR A 103 20.48 -7.65 -15.00
N GLU A 104 20.33 -8.10 -16.24
CA GLU A 104 20.12 -7.13 -17.32
C GLU A 104 18.74 -6.51 -17.10
N ASP A 105 18.73 -5.29 -16.55
CA ASP A 105 17.56 -4.43 -16.30
C ASP A 105 16.68 -4.19 -17.54
N THR A 106 17.10 -4.64 -18.73
CA THR A 106 16.35 -4.48 -19.97
C THR A 106 15.10 -5.34 -20.06
N ASN A 107 15.06 -6.52 -19.40
CA ASN A 107 13.86 -7.38 -19.43
C ASN A 107 13.01 -7.26 -18.16
N ALA A 108 13.58 -6.81 -17.03
CA ALA A 108 12.84 -6.60 -15.79
C ALA A 108 11.83 -5.44 -15.88
N TYR A 109 12.04 -4.53 -16.84
CA TYR A 109 11.24 -3.33 -17.06
C TYR A 109 10.53 -3.28 -18.43
N ASP A 110 10.40 -4.41 -19.12
CA ASP A 110 9.60 -4.46 -20.36
C ASP A 110 8.11 -4.63 -20.02
N ILE A 111 7.31 -3.59 -20.24
CA ILE A 111 5.86 -3.60 -20.00
C ILE A 111 5.09 -4.59 -20.89
N TYR A 112 5.74 -5.14 -21.93
CA TYR A 112 5.15 -6.13 -22.83
C TYR A 112 5.61 -7.58 -22.53
N ASP A 113 6.54 -7.78 -21.58
CA ASP A 113 6.88 -9.12 -21.08
C ASP A 113 6.09 -9.42 -19.81
N ALA A 114 5.23 -10.44 -19.86
CA ALA A 114 4.41 -10.87 -18.73
C ALA A 114 5.23 -11.35 -17.52
N ARG A 115 6.52 -11.61 -17.68
CA ARG A 115 7.45 -11.98 -16.60
C ARG A 115 8.21 -10.79 -16.01
N SER A 116 7.99 -9.59 -16.53
CA SER A 116 8.67 -8.40 -16.03
C SER A 116 8.03 -7.87 -14.75
N ILE A 117 8.85 -7.21 -13.93
CA ILE A 117 8.40 -6.56 -12.69
C ILE A 117 7.47 -5.39 -13.03
N ALA A 118 7.74 -4.67 -14.13
CA ALA A 118 6.90 -3.56 -14.56
C ALA A 118 5.50 -4.02 -15.02
N TYR A 119 5.40 -5.14 -15.73
CA TYR A 119 4.11 -5.71 -16.11
C TYR A 119 3.36 -6.21 -14.89
N ASP A 120 4.02 -6.91 -13.96
CA ASP A 120 3.37 -7.38 -12.74
C ASP A 120 2.90 -6.20 -11.85
N SER A 121 3.72 -5.16 -11.73
CA SER A 121 3.35 -3.93 -11.02
C SER A 121 2.17 -3.21 -11.68
N LEU A 122 2.14 -3.16 -13.02
CA LEU A 122 1.03 -2.58 -13.76
C LEU A 122 -0.23 -3.43 -13.62
N ARG A 123 -0.11 -4.76 -13.68
CA ARG A 123 -1.21 -5.71 -13.51
C ARG A 123 -1.82 -5.56 -12.13
N ILE A 124 -1.00 -5.55 -11.08
CA ILE A 124 -1.45 -5.34 -9.70
C ILE A 124 -2.11 -3.97 -9.57
N ALA A 125 -1.50 -2.90 -10.09
CA ALA A 125 -2.10 -1.57 -10.06
C ALA A 125 -3.43 -1.50 -10.82
N LYS A 126 -3.56 -2.22 -11.94
CA LYS A 126 -4.80 -2.33 -12.72
C LYS A 126 -5.86 -3.11 -11.93
N GLU A 127 -5.49 -4.25 -11.35
CA GLU A 127 -6.37 -5.08 -10.51
C GLU A 127 -6.87 -4.27 -9.30
N ASP A 128 -6.00 -3.53 -8.61
CA ASP A 128 -6.39 -2.65 -7.49
C ASP A 128 -7.39 -1.57 -7.93
N VAL A 129 -7.17 -0.96 -9.11
CA VAL A 129 -8.06 0.05 -9.66
C VAL A 129 -9.40 -0.57 -10.09
N GLU A 130 -9.38 -1.74 -10.72
CA GLU A 130 -10.58 -2.49 -11.14
C GLU A 130 -11.38 -2.95 -9.92
N ASP A 131 -10.74 -3.50 -8.90
CA ASP A 131 -11.38 -3.86 -7.63
C ASP A 131 -11.93 -2.64 -6.89
N PHE A 132 -11.25 -1.50 -6.94
CA PHE A 132 -11.77 -0.23 -6.44
C PHE A 132 -13.06 0.15 -7.18
N TYR A 133 -13.06 0.15 -8.51
CA TYR A 133 -14.25 0.47 -9.30
C TYR A 133 -15.39 -0.53 -9.11
N GLU A 134 -15.11 -1.83 -9.03
CA GLU A 134 -16.12 -2.85 -8.78
C GLU A 134 -16.70 -2.73 -7.38
N THR A 135 -15.86 -2.52 -6.37
CA THR A 135 -16.30 -2.32 -4.99
C THR A 135 -17.13 -1.06 -4.88
N ASN A 136 -16.68 0.04 -5.51
CA ASN A 136 -17.44 1.28 -5.54
C ASN A 136 -18.76 1.08 -6.31
N SER A 137 -18.76 0.45 -7.47
CA SER A 137 -19.97 0.14 -8.23
C SER A 137 -20.96 -0.76 -7.46
N ARG A 138 -20.46 -1.74 -6.71
CA ARG A 138 -21.29 -2.59 -5.83
C ARG A 138 -21.81 -1.81 -4.62
N ARG A 139 -21.04 -0.86 -4.09
CA ARG A 139 -21.43 0.07 -3.04
C ARG A 139 -22.51 1.03 -3.53
N LEU A 140 -22.34 1.61 -4.72
CA LEU A 140 -23.31 2.46 -5.40
C LEU A 140 -24.61 1.70 -5.72
N ARG A 141 -24.53 0.41 -6.13
CA ARG A 141 -25.72 -0.45 -6.30
C ARG A 141 -26.47 -0.75 -5.00
N LYS A 142 -25.82 -0.66 -3.82
CA LYS A 142 -26.51 -0.80 -2.52
C LYS A 142 -27.28 0.47 -2.12
N LEU A 143 -27.03 1.59 -2.78
CA LEU A 143 -27.72 2.85 -2.57
C LEU A 143 -29.01 2.96 -3.41
N GLU A 144 -29.74 1.85 -3.62
CA GLU A 144 -31.02 1.86 -4.36
C GLU A 144 -31.94 2.98 -3.82
N GLY A 145 -32.11 4.04 -4.61
CA GLY A 145 -32.93 5.21 -4.28
C GLY A 145 -32.17 6.50 -3.90
N GLN A 146 -30.84 6.49 -3.85
CA GLN A 146 -30.03 7.72 -3.71
C GLN A 146 -29.40 8.13 -5.05
N GLN A 147 -29.36 9.43 -5.31
CA GLN A 147 -28.66 9.99 -6.46
C GLN A 147 -27.16 10.01 -6.17
N VAL A 148 -26.39 9.35 -7.02
CA VAL A 148 -24.94 9.22 -6.91
C VAL A 148 -24.28 10.26 -7.82
N GLN A 149 -23.22 10.92 -7.39
CA GLN A 149 -22.44 11.80 -8.26
C GLN A 149 -21.62 10.98 -9.25
N GLU A 150 -21.60 11.41 -10.51
CA GLU A 150 -20.88 10.70 -11.57
C GLU A 150 -19.36 10.70 -11.36
N ASP A 151 -18.80 11.83 -10.92
CA ASP A 151 -17.39 11.96 -10.58
C ASP A 151 -17.13 13.17 -9.66
N VAL A 152 -15.89 13.28 -9.17
CA VAL A 152 -15.35 14.53 -8.64
C VAL A 152 -15.09 15.47 -9.82
N GLY A 153 -15.73 16.64 -9.78
CA GLY A 153 -15.58 17.69 -10.77
C GLY A 153 -14.33 18.54 -10.53
N ASP A 154 -14.52 19.85 -10.53
CA ASP A 154 -13.43 20.80 -10.38
C ASP A 154 -12.85 20.85 -8.97
N ARG A 155 -11.64 21.41 -8.86
CA ARG A 155 -10.92 21.59 -7.59
C ARG A 155 -10.45 23.03 -7.46
N MET A 156 -10.80 23.68 -6.35
CA MET A 156 -10.37 25.04 -6.04
C MET A 156 -9.30 25.03 -4.94
N ILE A 157 -8.17 25.70 -5.20
CA ILE A 157 -7.14 25.94 -4.20
C ILE A 157 -7.25 27.41 -3.75
N TRP A 158 -7.54 27.60 -2.47
CA TRP A 158 -7.55 28.92 -1.85
C TRP A 158 -6.22 29.13 -1.11
N ILE A 159 -5.49 30.21 -1.43
CA ILE A 159 -4.18 30.49 -0.81
C ILE A 159 -4.28 31.73 0.08
N TYR A 160 -3.90 31.58 1.34
CA TYR A 160 -3.79 32.66 2.31
C TYR A 160 -2.35 33.15 2.37
N LYS A 161 -2.19 34.46 2.54
CA LYS A 161 -0.89 35.11 2.72
C LYS A 161 -0.93 36.08 3.89
N ALA A 162 -0.03 35.91 4.85
CA ALA A 162 0.10 36.81 5.98
C ALA A 162 0.53 38.21 5.51
N LYS A 163 -0.10 39.23 6.10
CA LYS A 163 0.29 40.64 5.90
C LYS A 163 1.34 41.09 6.92
N THR A 164 1.39 40.44 8.08
CA THR A 164 2.29 40.76 9.19
C THR A 164 3.37 39.69 9.32
N GLU A 165 4.45 40.01 10.03
CA GLU A 165 5.54 39.09 10.35
C GLU A 165 5.16 38.06 11.43
N ASP A 166 3.95 38.14 11.98
CA ASP A 166 3.43 37.19 12.98
C ASP A 166 2.86 35.92 12.33
N GLY A 167 2.72 35.90 11.01
CA GLY A 167 2.19 34.76 10.26
C GLY A 167 0.67 34.66 10.27
N LEU A 168 0.16 33.56 9.71
CA LEU A 168 -1.27 33.30 9.55
C LEU A 168 -1.95 32.69 10.78
N PHE A 169 -1.19 32.03 11.64
CA PHE A 169 -1.73 31.24 12.76
C PHE A 169 -1.77 32.05 14.04
N THR A 170 -2.58 33.11 14.02
CA THR A 170 -2.82 33.99 15.17
C THR A 170 -4.31 34.02 15.51
N ASN A 171 -4.63 34.40 16.75
CA ASN A 171 -6.02 34.58 17.20
C ASN A 171 -6.82 35.56 16.34
N GLU A 172 -6.15 36.50 15.65
CA GLU A 172 -6.81 37.48 14.78
C GLU A 172 -6.98 36.97 13.35
N ALA A 173 -5.96 36.28 12.80
CA ALA A 173 -5.97 35.85 11.41
C ALA A 173 -6.78 34.58 11.18
N ILE A 174 -6.82 33.65 12.13
CA ILE A 174 -7.56 32.38 12.00
C ILE A 174 -9.07 32.63 11.77
N PRO A 175 -9.77 33.47 12.55
CA PRO A 175 -11.18 33.79 12.27
C PRO A 175 -11.41 34.41 10.89
N ILE A 176 -10.46 35.19 10.38
CA ILE A 176 -10.57 35.81 9.04
C ILE A 176 -10.45 34.73 7.96
N MET A 177 -9.54 33.77 8.12
CA MET A 177 -9.43 32.63 7.20
C MET A 177 -10.72 31.80 7.22
N ARG A 178 -11.24 31.48 8.41
CA ARG A 178 -12.52 30.76 8.56
C ARG A 178 -13.68 31.48 7.91
N ALA A 179 -13.79 32.80 8.11
CA ALA A 179 -14.83 33.61 7.49
C ALA A 179 -14.71 33.63 5.96
N ALA A 180 -13.50 33.58 5.40
CA ALA A 180 -13.31 33.47 3.96
C ALA A 180 -13.80 32.11 3.43
N GLU A 181 -13.49 31.00 4.12
CA GLU A 181 -14.01 29.67 3.74
C GLU A 181 -15.54 29.60 3.85
N ALA A 182 -16.11 30.22 4.89
CA ALA A 182 -17.55 30.29 5.09
C ALA A 182 -18.29 30.96 3.91
N THR A 183 -17.65 31.86 3.16
CA THR A 183 -18.28 32.44 1.95
C THR A 183 -18.62 31.41 0.88
N ILE A 184 -17.89 30.29 0.87
CA ILE A 184 -18.13 29.14 0.01
C ILE A 184 -19.08 28.17 0.71
N LEU A 185 -18.71 27.74 1.92
CA LEU A 185 -19.36 26.62 2.62
C LEU A 185 -20.77 26.95 3.10
N GLU A 186 -21.07 28.21 3.38
CA GLU A 186 -22.39 28.68 3.83
C GLU A 186 -23.24 29.22 2.66
N HIS A 187 -22.76 29.09 1.41
CA HIS A 187 -23.55 29.47 0.25
C HIS A 187 -24.78 28.55 0.13
N GLU A 188 -25.94 29.12 -0.20
CA GLU A 188 -27.22 28.38 -0.26
C GLU A 188 -27.21 27.20 -1.23
N ASP A 189 -26.37 27.28 -2.26
CA ASP A 189 -26.20 26.25 -3.27
C ASP A 189 -24.99 25.33 -3.04
N TYR A 190 -24.22 25.49 -1.96
CA TYR A 190 -23.01 24.70 -1.74
C TYR A 190 -23.29 23.18 -1.72
N GLU A 191 -24.37 22.78 -1.05
CA GLU A 191 -24.80 21.37 -0.97
C GLU A 191 -25.13 20.74 -2.33
N LYS A 192 -25.39 21.55 -3.37
CA LYS A 192 -25.70 21.04 -4.72
C LYS A 192 -24.46 20.69 -5.54
N TYR A 193 -23.32 21.32 -5.23
CA TYR A 193 -22.10 21.23 -6.03
C TYR A 193 -20.91 20.72 -5.23
N CYS A 194 -21.04 20.49 -3.93
CA CYS A 194 -19.98 19.86 -3.14
C CYS A 194 -19.80 18.40 -3.58
N VAL A 195 -18.61 17.85 -3.38
CA VAL A 195 -18.44 16.39 -3.46
C VAL A 195 -19.22 15.75 -2.32
N LEU A 196 -20.03 14.74 -2.60
CA LEU A 196 -20.82 14.02 -1.61
C LEU A 196 -20.06 12.79 -1.12
N GLU A 197 -19.98 12.66 0.20
CA GLU A 197 -19.52 11.47 0.88
C GLU A 197 -20.73 10.56 1.17
N TYR A 198 -20.68 9.35 0.62
CA TYR A 198 -21.72 8.34 0.76
C TYR A 198 -21.39 7.35 1.89
N ASP A 199 -22.38 6.56 2.30
CA ASP A 199 -22.26 5.49 3.33
C ASP A 199 -21.66 5.95 4.65
N LEU A 200 -21.93 7.19 5.02
CA LEU A 200 -21.72 7.68 6.37
C LEU A 200 -22.60 6.86 7.31
N VAL A 201 -22.02 6.33 8.38
CA VAL A 201 -22.75 5.58 9.41
C VAL A 201 -22.68 6.38 10.69
N ASP A 202 -23.82 6.60 11.32
CA ASP A 202 -23.82 7.10 12.69
C ASP A 202 -23.30 6.00 13.60
N GLU A 203 -22.10 6.20 14.16
CA GLU A 203 -21.43 5.22 15.02
C GLU A 203 -22.25 4.85 16.28
N THR A 204 -23.17 5.72 16.70
CA THR A 204 -24.00 5.49 17.89
C THR A 204 -25.26 4.68 17.60
N THR A 205 -25.87 4.87 16.43
CA THR A 205 -27.13 4.21 16.04
C THR A 205 -26.92 3.07 15.04
N GLY A 206 -25.80 3.04 14.34
CA GLY A 206 -25.51 2.13 13.23
C GLY A 206 -26.32 2.43 11.98
N GLU A 207 -27.03 3.56 11.92
CA GLU A 207 -27.86 3.94 10.78
C GLU A 207 -27.04 4.64 9.68
N THR A 208 -27.38 4.36 8.42
CA THR A 208 -26.82 5.07 7.27
C THR A 208 -27.35 6.50 7.26
N LEU A 209 -26.44 7.46 7.32
CA LEU A 209 -26.71 8.88 7.23
C LEU A 209 -26.96 9.30 5.77
N PRO A 210 -27.71 10.38 5.53
CA PRO A 210 -27.81 10.96 4.19
C PRO A 210 -26.41 11.39 3.70
N PRO A 211 -26.17 11.43 2.38
CA PRO A 211 -24.94 11.95 1.82
C PRO A 211 -24.65 13.35 2.37
N GLN A 212 -23.41 13.60 2.76
CA GLN A 212 -22.96 14.91 3.26
C GLN A 212 -21.82 15.43 2.39
N CYS A 213 -21.68 16.74 2.32
CA CYS A 213 -20.53 17.33 1.65
C CYS A 213 -19.22 16.88 2.29
N GLU A 214 -18.28 16.42 1.45
CA GLU A 214 -16.90 16.20 1.82
C GLU A 214 -16.33 17.49 2.42
N LYS A 215 -15.71 17.38 3.60
CA LYS A 215 -15.08 18.52 4.24
C LYS A 215 -13.91 19.03 3.38
N PRO A 216 -13.73 20.35 3.24
CA PRO A 216 -12.56 20.87 2.54
C PRO A 216 -11.28 20.47 3.26
N LEU A 217 -10.19 20.23 2.54
CA LEU A 217 -8.88 20.09 3.18
C LEU A 217 -8.40 21.48 3.59
N SER A 218 -8.57 21.80 4.86
CA SER A 218 -8.17 23.08 5.43
C SER A 218 -7.57 22.89 6.82
N VAL A 219 -6.59 23.74 7.16
CA VAL A 219 -6.07 23.87 8.52
C VAL A 219 -7.13 24.37 9.50
N MET A 220 -8.22 24.97 9.00
CA MET A 220 -9.36 25.34 9.84
C MET A 220 -10.02 24.12 10.48
N ASN A 221 -9.93 22.94 9.86
CA ASN A 221 -10.42 21.70 10.46
C ASN A 221 -9.68 21.35 11.77
N ILE A 222 -8.44 21.82 11.92
CA ILE A 222 -7.61 21.60 13.11
C ILE A 222 -7.89 22.68 14.16
N TYR A 223 -7.90 23.96 13.77
CA TYR A 223 -8.13 25.07 14.71
C TYR A 223 -9.56 25.14 15.24
N TYR A 224 -10.52 24.59 14.51
CA TYR A 224 -11.93 24.45 14.87
C TYR A 224 -12.33 22.97 15.06
N ALA A 225 -11.39 22.13 15.53
CA ALA A 225 -11.71 20.75 15.92
C ALA A 225 -12.89 20.72 16.92
N SER A 226 -13.82 19.78 16.74
CA SER A 226 -14.98 19.63 17.62
C SER A 226 -14.59 19.38 19.08
N GLU A 227 -13.52 18.63 19.29
CA GLU A 227 -12.93 18.41 20.60
C GLU A 227 -11.41 18.66 20.59
N TRP A 228 -10.91 19.24 21.68
CA TRP A 228 -9.46 19.41 21.89
C TRP A 228 -9.07 19.08 23.32
N ASN A 229 -8.31 18.00 23.48
CA ASN A 229 -7.74 17.63 24.76
C ASN A 229 -6.39 18.32 24.98
N SER A 230 -6.41 19.53 25.56
CA SER A 230 -5.20 20.29 25.86
C SER A 230 -4.19 19.55 26.73
N THR A 231 -4.64 18.63 27.59
CA THR A 231 -3.75 17.85 28.46
C THR A 231 -2.97 16.82 27.66
N VAL A 232 -3.67 16.03 26.84
CA VAL A 232 -3.04 15.02 25.98
C VAL A 232 -2.12 15.69 24.95
N ALA A 233 -2.55 16.80 24.35
CA ALA A 233 -1.71 17.57 23.43
C ALA A 233 -0.42 18.06 24.11
N ALA A 234 -0.51 18.56 25.35
CA ALA A 234 0.66 18.98 26.12
C ALA A 234 1.59 17.81 26.46
N GLU A 235 1.07 16.63 26.79
CA GLU A 235 1.87 15.43 27.02
C GLU A 235 2.68 15.05 25.78
N VAL A 236 2.02 14.98 24.62
CA VAL A 236 2.67 14.63 23.34
C VAL A 236 3.75 15.66 22.98
N ILE A 237 3.41 16.96 23.05
CA ILE A 237 4.38 18.05 22.81
C ILE A 237 5.56 17.92 23.76
N SER A 238 5.31 17.74 25.06
CA SER A 238 6.35 17.67 26.09
C SER A 238 7.29 16.49 25.86
N GLU A 239 6.76 15.32 25.44
CA GLU A 239 7.56 14.14 25.15
C GLU A 239 8.52 14.39 23.98
N PHE A 240 8.03 14.90 22.85
CA PHE A 240 8.87 15.18 21.68
C PHE A 240 9.85 16.34 21.92
N LYS A 241 9.47 17.32 22.74
CA LYS A 241 10.32 18.45 23.11
C LYS A 241 11.45 18.05 24.05
N THR A 242 11.17 17.19 25.02
CA THR A 242 12.16 16.77 26.03
C THR A 242 13.09 15.69 25.49
N ASN A 243 12.56 14.78 24.67
CA ASN A 243 13.29 13.64 24.13
C ASN A 243 13.30 13.69 22.59
N PRO A 244 14.15 14.49 21.93
CA PRO A 244 14.12 14.60 20.46
C PRO A 244 14.27 13.26 19.71
N SER A 245 14.98 12.29 20.30
CA SER A 245 15.12 10.93 19.73
C SER A 245 13.81 10.13 19.71
N SER A 246 12.78 10.57 20.43
CA SER A 246 11.47 9.91 20.44
C SER A 246 10.74 10.10 19.11
N VAL A 247 10.98 11.21 18.40
CA VAL A 247 10.50 11.42 17.02
C VAL A 247 11.08 10.36 16.08
N ASP A 248 12.40 10.14 16.13
CA ASP A 248 13.07 9.12 15.32
C ASP A 248 12.59 7.70 15.65
N LEU A 249 12.39 7.43 16.94
CA LEU A 249 11.87 6.15 17.41
C LEU A 249 10.43 5.91 16.91
N TYR A 250 9.56 6.91 17.02
CA TYR A 250 8.19 6.83 16.51
C TYR A 250 8.20 6.59 15.00
N ASN A 251 8.96 7.38 14.24
CA ASN A 251 9.07 7.24 12.79
C ASN A 251 9.61 5.87 12.34
N ARG A 252 10.51 5.27 13.13
CA ARG A 252 10.99 3.91 12.86
C ARG A 252 9.92 2.84 13.08
N LEU A 253 9.02 3.05 14.04
CA LEU A 253 7.96 2.10 14.40
C LEU A 253 6.65 2.33 13.60
N ALA A 254 6.44 3.55 13.10
CA ALA A 254 5.23 3.95 12.39
C ALA A 254 4.83 3.05 11.20
N PRO A 255 5.75 2.54 10.34
CA PRO A 255 5.39 1.60 9.27
C PRO A 255 4.62 0.39 9.78
N CYS A 256 5.01 -0.16 10.93
CA CYS A 256 4.32 -1.27 11.54
C CYS A 256 3.04 -0.82 12.27
N LEU A 257 3.13 0.23 13.08
CA LEU A 257 2.03 0.64 13.97
C LEU A 257 0.84 1.27 13.23
N ASP A 258 1.11 2.07 12.21
CA ASP A 258 0.07 2.80 11.46
C ASP A 258 -0.36 2.05 10.19
N PHE A 259 0.53 1.23 9.60
CA PHE A 259 0.27 0.59 8.29
C PHE A 259 0.42 -0.94 8.30
N SER A 260 0.76 -1.56 9.42
CA SER A 260 1.00 -3.02 9.53
C SER A 260 2.10 -3.55 8.58
N LEU A 261 3.05 -2.70 8.20
CA LEU A 261 4.15 -3.04 7.30
C LEU A 261 5.42 -3.41 8.07
N PHE A 262 6.11 -4.47 7.62
CA PHE A 262 7.43 -4.90 8.12
C PHE A 262 7.51 -5.14 9.64
N CYS A 263 6.40 -5.51 10.28
CA CYS A 263 6.31 -5.62 11.74
C CYS A 263 7.33 -6.58 12.35
N ASP A 264 7.52 -7.77 11.78
CA ASP A 264 8.46 -8.77 12.33
C ASP A 264 9.92 -8.26 12.33
N GLU A 265 10.32 -7.56 11.28
CA GLU A 265 11.67 -7.01 11.13
C GLU A 265 11.87 -5.79 12.05
N ILE A 266 10.90 -4.88 12.08
CA ILE A 266 10.96 -3.66 12.90
C ILE A 266 10.91 -4.00 14.39
N LEU A 267 9.93 -4.80 14.82
CA LEU A 267 9.74 -5.16 16.23
C LEU A 267 10.86 -6.06 16.75
N GLY A 268 11.47 -6.90 15.90
CA GLY A 268 12.63 -7.71 16.27
C GLY A 268 13.89 -6.91 16.62
N THR A 269 13.94 -5.61 16.26
CA THR A 269 15.10 -4.74 16.45
C THR A 269 14.91 -3.64 17.50
N VAL A 270 13.76 -3.64 18.20
CA VAL A 270 13.36 -2.62 19.18
C VAL A 270 12.90 -3.30 20.47
N SER A 271 13.09 -2.65 21.62
CA SER A 271 12.67 -3.21 22.91
C SER A 271 11.15 -3.13 23.11
N ALA A 272 10.57 -4.09 23.84
CA ALA A 272 9.12 -4.09 24.15
C ALA A 272 8.62 -2.79 24.80
N ASN A 273 9.42 -2.14 25.67
CA ASN A 273 9.04 -0.87 26.28
C ASN A 273 8.92 0.27 25.25
N ALA A 274 9.76 0.26 24.22
CA ALA A 274 9.72 1.27 23.15
C ALA A 274 8.53 1.05 22.22
N THR A 275 8.17 -0.22 21.96
CA THR A 275 6.93 -0.56 21.25
C THR A 275 5.70 -0.08 22.02
N ALA A 276 5.59 -0.43 23.31
CA ALA A 276 4.47 -0.01 24.15
C ALA A 276 4.35 1.52 24.28
N TRP A 277 5.49 2.22 24.36
CA TRP A 277 5.51 3.68 24.34
C TRP A 277 4.98 4.26 23.01
N ALA A 278 5.40 3.71 21.88
CA ALA A 278 4.96 4.20 20.57
C ALA A 278 3.47 3.91 20.32
N GLU A 279 2.96 2.77 20.79
CA GLU A 279 1.53 2.45 20.81
C GLU A 279 0.73 3.47 21.64
N ASP A 280 1.19 3.80 22.86
CA ASP A 280 0.57 4.85 23.69
C ASP A 280 0.58 6.22 22.99
N MET A 281 1.71 6.60 22.37
CA MET A 281 1.79 7.86 21.62
C MET A 281 0.86 7.87 20.42
N LYS A 282 0.76 6.76 19.68
CA LYS A 282 -0.17 6.64 18.55
C LYS A 282 -1.61 6.87 19.04
N VAL A 283 -2.04 6.18 20.09
CA VAL A 283 -3.39 6.33 20.65
C VAL A 283 -3.66 7.77 21.06
N LYS A 284 -2.72 8.43 21.74
CA LYS A 284 -2.86 9.83 22.15
C LYS A 284 -2.96 10.78 20.96
N ILE A 285 -2.11 10.62 19.96
CA ILE A 285 -2.12 11.44 18.74
C ILE A 285 -3.43 11.23 17.97
N ASP A 286 -3.82 9.98 17.75
CA ASP A 286 -5.04 9.65 17.00
C ASP A 286 -6.29 10.17 17.70
N SER A 287 -6.34 10.11 19.04
CA SER A 287 -7.45 10.68 19.82
C SER A 287 -7.61 12.21 19.68
N ILE A 288 -6.55 12.90 19.23
CA ILE A 288 -6.61 14.33 18.91
C ILE A 288 -7.00 14.52 17.44
N ILE A 289 -6.39 13.75 16.53
CA ILE A 289 -6.58 13.91 15.08
C ILE A 289 -7.99 13.51 14.64
N GLU A 290 -8.61 12.52 15.28
CA GLU A 290 -9.97 12.07 14.95
C GLU A 290 -11.01 13.19 15.05
N ASN A 291 -10.75 14.19 15.89
CA ASN A 291 -11.63 15.34 16.12
C ASN A 291 -11.35 16.53 15.18
N TRP A 292 -10.43 16.40 14.21
CA TRP A 292 -10.12 17.44 13.22
C TRP A 292 -11.19 17.52 12.12
N ASP A 293 -12.38 17.97 12.50
CA ASP A 293 -13.57 18.05 11.67
C ASP A 293 -13.99 19.48 11.31
N GLY A 294 -13.42 20.50 11.96
CA GLY A 294 -13.75 21.89 11.73
C GLY A 294 -15.15 22.31 12.19
N LYS A 295 -15.81 21.54 13.06
CA LYS A 295 -17.18 21.79 13.54
C LYS A 295 -17.26 22.49 14.90
N GLY A 296 -16.15 22.60 15.62
CA GLY A 296 -16.06 23.23 16.93
C GLY A 296 -15.94 24.76 16.88
N ASP A 297 -15.75 25.35 18.05
CA ASP A 297 -15.33 26.74 18.20
C ASP A 297 -13.82 26.87 18.01
N LEU A 298 -13.33 28.10 17.80
CA LEU A 298 -11.88 28.36 17.76
C LEU A 298 -11.24 27.90 19.06
N ASN A 299 -10.25 27.03 18.95
CA ASN A 299 -9.48 26.58 20.09
C ASN A 299 -8.90 27.76 20.89
N PRO A 300 -9.17 27.87 22.20
CA PRO A 300 -8.70 29.00 23.00
C PRO A 300 -7.18 29.06 23.13
N ASN A 301 -6.47 27.95 22.87
CA ASN A 301 -5.02 27.87 22.92
C ASN A 301 -4.43 27.63 21.52
N VAL A 302 -4.54 28.63 20.66
CA VAL A 302 -3.98 28.63 19.29
C VAL A 302 -2.50 28.24 19.28
N GLU A 303 -1.69 28.77 20.20
CA GLU A 303 -0.26 28.49 20.27
C GLU A 303 0.03 27.00 20.49
N GLN A 304 -0.71 26.35 21.39
CA GLN A 304 -0.57 24.91 21.61
C GLN A 304 -0.97 24.09 20.38
N VAL A 305 -2.05 24.50 19.68
CA VAL A 305 -2.46 23.83 18.44
C VAL A 305 -1.37 23.97 17.38
N THR A 306 -0.79 25.16 17.21
CA THR A 306 0.29 25.41 16.26
C THR A 306 1.55 24.61 16.61
N GLU A 307 1.93 24.53 17.89
CA GLU A 307 3.07 23.71 18.34
C GLU A 307 2.80 22.22 18.12
N PHE A 308 1.58 21.74 18.38
CA PHE A 308 1.20 20.35 18.10
C PHE A 308 1.32 20.03 16.61
N ILE A 309 0.77 20.89 15.74
CA ILE A 309 0.88 20.77 14.27
C ILE A 309 2.36 20.69 13.84
N ALA A 310 3.23 21.50 14.44
CA ALA A 310 4.66 21.49 14.13
C ALA A 310 5.33 20.15 14.45
N TYR A 311 4.95 19.51 15.56
CA TYR A 311 5.42 18.16 15.88
C TYR A 311 4.81 17.08 14.97
N MET A 312 3.53 17.18 14.61
CA MET A 312 2.91 16.25 13.66
C MET A 312 3.58 16.28 12.29
N ASN A 313 4.09 17.44 11.88
CA ASN A 313 4.85 17.60 10.65
C ASN A 313 6.19 16.82 10.64
N LEU A 314 6.73 16.47 11.82
CA LEU A 314 7.93 15.64 11.95
C LEU A 314 7.65 14.14 11.89
N LEU A 315 6.40 13.72 12.11
CA LEU A 315 6.02 12.31 12.15
C LEU A 315 5.61 11.84 10.76
N PHE A 316 6.32 10.88 10.17
CA PHE A 316 6.08 10.47 8.78
C PHE A 316 4.64 10.03 8.52
N SER A 317 4.08 9.22 9.42
CA SER A 317 2.70 8.73 9.32
C SER A 317 1.62 9.73 9.71
N LYS A 318 1.97 10.93 10.20
CA LYS A 318 0.99 11.96 10.58
C LYS A 318 1.17 13.25 9.78
N SER A 319 2.34 13.44 9.17
CA SER A 319 2.71 14.62 8.38
C SER A 319 1.71 14.92 7.27
N PHE A 320 1.14 13.90 6.61
CA PHE A 320 0.15 14.11 5.55
C PHE A 320 -1.11 14.86 6.03
N ASN A 321 -1.45 14.77 7.32
CA ASN A 321 -2.60 15.48 7.88
C ASN A 321 -2.33 16.99 8.08
N VAL A 322 -1.08 17.45 7.99
CA VAL A 322 -0.73 18.85 8.29
C VAL A 322 0.10 19.52 7.20
N VAL A 323 1.03 18.79 6.56
CA VAL A 323 2.03 19.34 5.63
C VAL A 323 1.40 20.06 4.44
N PHE A 324 0.22 19.61 4.02
CA PHE A 324 -0.52 20.25 2.93
C PHE A 324 -0.81 21.72 3.24
N TYR A 325 -1.07 22.09 4.49
CA TYR A 325 -1.45 23.45 4.85
C TYR A 325 -0.28 24.39 5.11
N LEU A 326 0.91 23.85 5.29
CA LEU A 326 2.05 24.58 5.82
C LEU A 326 2.97 25.04 4.68
N ASP A 327 3.68 26.14 4.92
CA ASP A 327 4.78 26.53 4.04
C ASP A 327 6.09 25.79 4.43
N SER A 328 7.11 25.90 3.57
CA SER A 328 8.38 25.18 3.76
C SER A 328 9.20 25.68 4.93
N GLU A 329 8.91 26.86 5.46
CA GLU A 329 9.65 27.46 6.58
C GLU A 329 9.03 27.10 7.93
N PHE A 330 7.79 26.60 7.94
CA PHE A 330 7.10 26.15 9.14
C PHE A 330 7.75 24.89 9.74
N SER A 331 8.12 24.98 11.01
CA SER A 331 8.80 23.93 11.75
C SER A 331 8.58 24.08 13.26
N VAL A 332 9.09 23.14 14.05
CA VAL A 332 9.08 23.24 15.52
C VAL A 332 9.81 24.50 16.01
N ASP A 333 10.90 24.87 15.35
CA ASP A 333 11.71 26.06 15.68
C ASP A 333 11.11 27.36 15.11
N ASN A 334 10.34 27.27 14.02
CA ASN A 334 9.65 28.39 13.39
C ASN A 334 8.18 28.05 13.14
N GLN A 335 7.33 28.33 14.12
CA GLN A 335 5.89 28.08 14.06
C GLN A 335 5.11 29.16 13.30
N LYS A 336 5.81 30.05 12.60
CA LYS A 336 5.20 31.11 11.79
C LYS A 336 5.09 30.63 10.35
N SER A 337 3.85 30.54 9.85
CA SER A 337 3.57 30.29 8.44
C SER A 337 3.14 31.60 7.77
N MET A 338 3.85 32.00 6.72
CA MET A 338 3.49 33.15 5.89
C MET A 338 2.43 32.79 4.85
N PHE A 339 2.35 31.51 4.49
CA PHE A 339 1.35 30.99 3.57
C PHE A 339 0.59 29.81 4.17
N SER A 340 -0.66 29.65 3.75
CA SER A 340 -1.48 28.47 4.03
C SER A 340 -2.39 28.26 2.83
N ARG A 341 -2.91 27.05 2.67
CA ARG A 341 -3.83 26.73 1.58
C ARG A 341 -4.99 25.88 2.06
N SER A 342 -6.14 26.08 1.43
CA SER A 342 -7.33 25.25 1.59
C SER A 342 -7.72 24.68 0.23
N PHE A 343 -8.30 23.48 0.25
CA PHE A 343 -8.70 22.75 -0.93
C PHE A 343 -10.19 22.45 -0.87
N PHE A 344 -10.92 22.86 -1.89
CA PHE A 344 -12.34 22.60 -2.05
C PHE A 344 -12.52 21.72 -3.29
N SER A 345 -13.22 20.60 -3.12
CA SER A 345 -13.61 19.73 -4.21
C SER A 345 -15.06 20.01 -4.56
N TRP A 346 -15.36 20.06 -5.86
CA TRP A 346 -16.70 20.19 -6.40
C TRP A 346 -17.12 18.86 -6.99
N GLY A 347 -18.35 18.42 -6.73
CA GLY A 347 -18.91 17.22 -7.35
C GLY A 347 -19.49 17.53 -8.71
N GLN A 348 -19.49 16.53 -9.60
CA GLN A 348 -20.20 16.62 -10.88
C GLN A 348 -21.71 16.41 -10.68
N LEU A 349 -22.42 16.45 -11.81
CA LEU A 349 -23.83 16.15 -11.89
C LEU A 349 -24.13 14.76 -11.30
N LEU A 350 -25.39 14.60 -10.88
CA LEU A 350 -25.88 13.35 -10.35
C LEU A 350 -26.16 12.39 -11.51
N GLU A 351 -25.84 11.12 -11.35
CA GLU A 351 -26.03 10.09 -12.38
C GLU A 351 -27.46 10.10 -12.91
N GLY A 352 -27.61 10.28 -14.22
CA GLY A 352 -28.90 10.35 -14.89
C GLY A 352 -29.59 11.71 -14.86
N THR A 353 -28.89 12.79 -14.49
CA THR A 353 -29.29 14.14 -14.89
C THR A 353 -28.82 14.41 -16.32
N ASP A 354 -29.71 14.88 -17.19
CA ASP A 354 -29.35 15.23 -18.56
C ASP A 354 -28.24 16.30 -18.52
N ASP A 355 -27.10 16.01 -19.16
CA ASP A 355 -26.00 16.97 -19.30
C ASP A 355 -26.55 18.29 -19.87
N GLU A 356 -26.08 19.43 -19.35
CA GLU A 356 -26.51 20.74 -19.86
C GLU A 356 -26.27 20.88 -21.38
N ASP A 357 -25.32 20.11 -21.93
CA ASP A 357 -25.06 20.01 -23.37
C ASP A 357 -26.23 19.40 -24.17
N GLU A 358 -27.01 18.46 -23.60
CA GLU A 358 -28.24 17.97 -24.23
C GLU A 358 -29.39 18.98 -24.09
N SER A 359 -29.42 19.76 -23.00
CA SER A 359 -30.44 20.79 -22.77
C SER A 359 -30.28 22.01 -23.71
N GLU A 360 -29.05 22.35 -24.08
CA GLU A 360 -28.74 23.41 -25.04
C GLU A 360 -29.11 23.05 -26.50
N GLU A 361 -29.15 21.75 -26.83
CA GLU A 361 -29.69 21.27 -28.10
C GLU A 361 -31.22 21.24 -28.09
N GLN A 362 -31.85 20.86 -26.97
CA GLN A 362 -33.32 20.86 -26.83
C GLN A 362 -33.92 22.28 -26.77
N LEU A 363 -33.17 23.30 -26.32
CA LEU A 363 -33.59 24.70 -26.35
C LEU A 363 -33.46 25.36 -27.74
N LYS A 364 -32.91 24.65 -28.73
CA LYS A 364 -32.77 25.12 -30.13
C LYS A 364 -33.82 24.54 -31.09
N GLU A 365 -34.76 23.73 -30.60
CA GLU A 365 -36.00 23.34 -31.31
C GLU A 365 -37.22 24.17 -30.85
#